data_AF-A0A8B3PJD1-F1
#
_entry.id   AF-A0A8B3PJD1-F1
#
_cell.length_a   1.000
_cell.length_b   1.000
_cell.length_c   1.000
_cell.angle_alpha   90.00
_cell.angle_beta   90.00
_cell.angle_gamma   90.00
#
_symmetry.space_group_name_H-M   'P 1'
#
loop_
_entity.id
_entity.type
_entity.pdbx_description
1 polymer ?
#
loop_
_entity_poly.entity_id
_entity_poly.type
_entity_poly.pdbx_seq_one_letter_code
_entity_poly.pdbx_strand_id
1 'polypeptide(L)'
;MSRDDPFGLSEDRERTRIRLTGAPMPRPMTPLLSGAPIKRSRTHPNTLVNAFAPLLEFAPELESALPPENPEALRTRLLDELVRARDAAMAAGSSLERADQAAWVVAALLDDLALNTPWGGASAWPRQPLVVMLRGDVDAGTQFFTRLDELERHPNRDRELLELQYHCLALGFRGKYRVPGRSGDRSINAVRVAAARFLRDADADGSPLSPNWKGVIASDEPQRFIVPIWVMGLGAAVLATAIYLGLSMGLSSQAVELSTLVRALPPPTRGEISRTSPPADAPPPEAVDFALVPEFQAGAPANLRAALSGTESVSLARLIIQASNPELFQSSRPTLTEGFEPLIGSIAKVILANQELIGNITVVGHTDSVPLQRSNPLSTNQRLSEARAATISEMLVQNGVPQNRIRFEGRAATDPVADDSTRAGRALNRRVEVLVEKRL
;
A
#
# COMPACT_ATOMS: atom_id res chain seq x y z
N MET A 1 -0.89 -11.52 -18.13
CA MET A 1 -2.03 -11.21 -17.23
C MET A 1 -3.18 -10.76 -18.12
N SER A 2 -4.16 -11.63 -18.31
CA SER A 2 -5.31 -11.36 -19.18
C SER A 2 -6.07 -10.14 -18.66
N ARG A 3 -6.22 -9.12 -19.52
CA ARG A 3 -7.18 -8.02 -19.34
C ARG A 3 -8.51 -8.49 -19.90
N ASP A 4 -9.11 -9.50 -19.29
CA ASP A 4 -10.52 -9.77 -19.53
C ASP A 4 -11.32 -8.82 -18.65
N ASP A 5 -11.81 -7.75 -19.28
CA ASP A 5 -12.93 -6.96 -18.77
C ASP A 5 -14.21 -7.54 -19.38
N PRO A 6 -14.85 -8.54 -18.75
CA PRO A 6 -16.01 -9.23 -19.31
C PRO A 6 -17.25 -8.34 -19.46
N PHE A 7 -17.18 -7.09 -19.01
CA PHE A 7 -18.29 -6.15 -19.05
C PHE A 7 -18.02 -4.92 -19.95
N GLY A 8 -16.83 -4.81 -20.56
CA GLY A 8 -16.51 -3.71 -21.49
C GLY A 8 -16.57 -2.30 -20.87
N LEU A 9 -16.37 -2.19 -19.55
CA LEU A 9 -16.60 -0.97 -18.78
C LEU A 9 -15.38 -0.03 -18.72
N SER A 10 -14.35 -0.29 -19.53
CA SER A 10 -13.11 0.49 -19.51
C SER A 10 -13.26 1.93 -20.04
N GLU A 11 -14.28 2.22 -20.85
CA GLU A 11 -14.49 3.55 -21.49
C GLU A 11 -15.63 4.39 -20.88
N ASP A 12 -16.36 3.89 -19.89
CA ASP A 12 -17.54 4.57 -19.35
C ASP A 12 -17.15 5.71 -18.37
N ARG A 13 -17.42 6.96 -18.77
CA ARG A 13 -17.07 8.18 -18.02
C ARG A 13 -17.93 8.40 -16.78
N GLU A 14 -19.11 7.77 -16.68
CA GLU A 14 -20.03 7.93 -15.55
C GLU A 14 -19.81 6.87 -14.45
N ARG A 15 -18.69 6.15 -14.50
CA ARG A 15 -18.41 5.06 -13.55
C ARG A 15 -18.28 5.59 -12.12
N THR A 16 -19.16 5.13 -11.24
CA THR A 16 -18.97 5.24 -9.79
C THR A 16 -17.76 4.40 -9.37
N ARG A 17 -16.61 5.04 -9.16
CA ARG A 17 -15.38 4.38 -8.71
C ARG A 17 -15.38 4.29 -7.18
N ILE A 18 -15.71 3.12 -6.64
CA ILE A 18 -15.53 2.84 -5.22
C ILE A 18 -14.03 2.68 -4.96
N ARG A 19 -13.35 3.76 -4.56
CA ARG A 19 -12.02 3.64 -3.94
C ARG A 19 -12.22 2.97 -2.59
N LEU A 20 -11.92 1.69 -2.52
CA LEU A 20 -11.55 1.05 -1.27
C LEU A 20 -10.26 1.73 -0.81
N THR A 21 -10.38 2.88 -0.14
CA THR A 21 -9.30 3.37 0.72
C THR A 21 -8.98 2.20 1.63
N GLY A 22 -7.72 1.75 1.61
CA GLY A 22 -7.28 0.56 2.36
C GLY A 22 -7.95 0.53 3.72
N ALA A 23 -8.48 -0.65 4.08
CA ALA A 23 -9.34 -0.86 5.24
C ALA A 23 -8.96 0.14 6.33
N PRO A 24 -9.88 1.03 6.77
CA PRO A 24 -9.57 1.92 7.86
C PRO A 24 -8.97 1.05 8.94
N MET A 25 -7.75 1.40 9.42
CA MET A 25 -7.11 0.73 10.55
C MET A 25 -8.22 0.35 11.51
N PRO A 26 -8.38 -0.94 11.89
CA PRO A 26 -9.48 -1.35 12.74
C PRO A 26 -9.46 -0.38 13.90
N ARG A 27 -10.49 0.47 13.99
CA ARG A 27 -10.62 1.35 15.14
C ARG A 27 -10.53 0.40 16.32
N PRO A 28 -9.63 0.63 17.29
CA PRO A 28 -9.63 -0.21 18.48
C PRO A 28 -11.07 -0.22 18.95
N MET A 29 -11.68 -1.41 18.93
CA MET A 29 -13.02 -1.58 19.46
C MET A 29 -12.87 -1.10 20.89
N THR A 30 -13.40 0.09 21.19
CA THR A 30 -13.54 0.51 22.57
C THR A 30 -14.27 -0.66 23.21
N PRO A 31 -13.68 -1.37 24.19
CA PRO A 31 -14.35 -2.50 24.79
C PRO A 31 -15.71 -1.97 25.24
N LEU A 32 -16.77 -2.52 24.66
CA LEU A 32 -18.12 -2.23 25.08
C LEU A 32 -18.10 -2.50 26.58
N LEU A 33 -18.26 -1.45 27.37
CA LEU A 33 -18.43 -1.58 28.81
C LEU A 33 -19.54 -2.61 28.99
N SER A 34 -19.16 -3.76 29.54
CA SER A 34 -20.09 -4.86 29.78
C SER A 34 -21.19 -4.31 30.68
N GLY A 35 -22.40 -4.14 30.12
CA GLY A 35 -23.53 -3.52 30.80
C GLY A 35 -24.10 -2.24 30.19
N ALA A 36 -23.56 -1.71 29.09
CA ALA A 36 -24.29 -0.68 28.33
C ALA A 36 -25.57 -1.33 27.74
N PRO A 37 -26.79 -0.92 28.14
CA PRO A 37 -28.00 -1.49 27.57
C PRO A 37 -27.96 -1.24 26.08
N ILE A 38 -28.07 -2.31 25.28
CA ILE A 38 -28.42 -2.19 23.87
C ILE A 38 -29.64 -1.28 23.84
N LYS A 39 -29.57 -0.14 23.14
CA LYS A 39 -30.74 0.72 22.91
C LYS A 39 -31.76 -0.08 22.10
N ARG A 40 -32.51 -0.95 22.77
CA ARG A 40 -33.70 -1.64 22.27
C ARG A 40 -34.84 -0.63 22.30
N SER A 41 -34.81 0.28 21.35
CA SER A 41 -35.92 1.18 21.09
C SER A 41 -35.60 1.90 19.80
N ARG A 42 -35.69 1.19 18.67
CA ARG A 42 -36.22 1.87 17.50
C ARG A 42 -37.70 2.06 17.82
N THR A 43 -38.04 3.21 18.42
CA THR A 43 -39.43 3.59 18.61
C THR A 43 -40.04 3.72 17.22
N HIS A 44 -40.88 2.77 16.85
CA HIS A 44 -41.71 2.90 15.67
C HIS A 44 -42.70 4.06 15.90
N PRO A 45 -43.07 4.87 14.88
CA PRO A 45 -44.07 5.92 15.06
C PRO A 45 -45.41 5.40 15.61
N ASN A 46 -45.75 4.16 15.27
CA ASN A 46 -46.96 3.47 15.69
C ASN A 46 -46.84 2.85 17.09
N THR A 47 -47.72 3.30 17.98
CA THR A 47 -47.73 2.87 19.39
C THR A 47 -48.13 1.40 19.56
N LEU A 48 -49.06 0.89 18.74
CA LEU A 48 -49.46 -0.52 18.76
C LEU A 48 -48.30 -1.42 18.33
N VAL A 49 -47.59 -1.06 17.25
CA VAL A 49 -46.41 -1.84 16.80
C VAL A 49 -45.35 -1.91 17.90
N ASN A 50 -45.11 -0.81 18.62
CA ASN A 50 -44.18 -0.82 19.75
C ASN A 50 -44.63 -1.74 20.89
N ALA A 51 -45.92 -1.71 21.24
CA ALA A 51 -46.46 -2.51 22.33
C ALA A 51 -46.37 -4.02 22.04
N PHE A 52 -46.60 -4.42 20.79
CA PHE A 52 -46.55 -5.82 20.35
C PHE A 52 -45.19 -6.25 19.78
N ALA A 53 -44.18 -5.37 19.77
CA ALA A 53 -42.86 -5.64 19.19
C ALA A 53 -42.21 -6.95 19.65
N PRO A 54 -42.22 -7.33 20.96
CA PRO A 54 -41.60 -8.58 21.39
C PRO A 54 -42.20 -9.83 20.71
N LEU A 55 -43.51 -9.83 20.47
CA LEU A 55 -44.21 -10.93 19.81
C LEU A 55 -43.99 -10.92 18.29
N LEU A 56 -43.97 -9.74 17.68
CA LEU A 56 -43.69 -9.57 16.25
C LEU A 56 -42.24 -9.96 15.91
N GLU A 57 -41.29 -9.64 16.79
CA GLU A 57 -39.88 -10.04 16.67
C GLU A 57 -39.71 -11.56 16.80
N PHE A 58 -40.52 -12.21 17.66
CA PHE A 58 -40.50 -13.66 17.85
C PHE A 58 -41.21 -14.44 16.72
N ALA A 59 -42.13 -13.83 15.98
CA ALA A 59 -42.95 -14.51 14.98
C ALA A 59 -42.13 -15.29 13.91
N PRO A 60 -41.06 -14.74 13.29
CA PRO A 60 -40.25 -15.49 12.33
C PRO A 60 -39.48 -16.67 12.96
N GLU A 61 -39.09 -16.53 14.24
CA GLU A 61 -38.43 -17.61 14.97
C GLU A 61 -39.42 -18.76 15.20
N LEU A 62 -40.68 -18.45 15.53
CA LEU A 62 -41.73 -19.44 15.70
C LEU A 62 -42.00 -20.26 14.42
N GLU A 63 -42.00 -19.64 13.24
CA GLU A 63 -42.22 -20.33 11.95
C GLU A 63 -41.14 -21.40 11.67
N SER A 64 -39.90 -21.11 12.08
CA SER A 64 -38.74 -21.99 11.87
C SER A 64 -38.37 -22.85 13.09
N ALA A 65 -39.16 -22.79 14.16
CA ALA A 65 -38.83 -23.42 15.43
C ALA A 65 -38.87 -24.95 15.36
N LEU A 66 -37.84 -25.58 15.94
CA LEU A 66 -37.86 -27.00 16.28
C LEU A 66 -38.97 -27.29 17.30
N PRO A 67 -39.49 -28.54 17.37
CA PRO A 67 -40.49 -28.93 18.37
C PRO A 67 -40.03 -28.57 19.79
N PRO A 68 -40.75 -27.69 20.50
CA PRO A 68 -40.41 -27.37 21.89
C PRO A 68 -40.69 -28.58 22.78
N GLU A 69 -39.94 -28.71 23.88
CA GLU A 69 -40.15 -29.79 24.87
C GLU A 69 -41.59 -29.81 25.40
N ASN A 70 -42.19 -28.62 25.56
CA ASN A 70 -43.57 -28.47 25.97
C ASN A 70 -44.27 -27.35 25.16
N PRO A 71 -45.00 -27.71 24.09
CA PRO A 71 -45.77 -26.74 23.29
C PRO A 71 -46.86 -26.00 24.08
N GLU A 72 -47.44 -26.62 25.12
CA GLU A 72 -48.47 -25.98 25.94
C GLU A 72 -47.90 -24.89 26.84
N ALA A 73 -46.70 -25.10 27.37
CA ALA A 73 -45.97 -24.09 28.14
C ALA A 73 -45.58 -22.90 27.26
N LEU A 74 -45.14 -23.14 26.01
CA LEU A 74 -44.87 -22.07 25.05
C LEU A 74 -46.13 -21.24 24.77
N ARG A 75 -47.25 -21.90 24.45
CA ARG A 75 -48.54 -21.23 24.21
C ARG A 75 -48.99 -20.39 25.39
N THR A 76 -48.88 -20.90 26.61
CA THR A 76 -49.25 -20.17 27.84
C THR A 76 -48.39 -18.92 28.01
N ARG A 77 -47.07 -19.01 27.76
CA ARG A 77 -46.16 -17.86 27.79
C ARG A 77 -46.53 -16.82 26.73
N LEU A 78 -46.86 -17.24 25.51
CA LEU A 78 -47.29 -16.32 24.45
C LEU A 78 -48.61 -15.63 24.79
N LEU A 79 -49.56 -16.33 25.42
CA LEU A 79 -50.79 -15.73 25.90
C LEU A 79 -50.52 -14.67 26.98
N ASP A 80 -49.67 -14.98 27.95
CA ASP A 80 -49.28 -14.03 28.99
C ASP A 80 -48.58 -12.79 28.42
N GLU A 81 -47.72 -12.96 27.41
CA GLU A 81 -47.08 -11.85 26.70
C GLU A 81 -48.09 -11.05 25.85
N LEU A 82 -49.09 -11.68 25.23
CA LEU A 82 -50.16 -10.99 24.52
C LEU A 82 -50.97 -10.10 25.46
N VAL A 83 -51.30 -10.60 26.66
CA VAL A 83 -51.98 -9.82 27.70
C VAL A 83 -51.10 -8.65 28.15
N ARG A 84 -49.81 -8.88 28.40
CA ARG A 84 -48.87 -7.79 28.74
C ARG A 84 -48.77 -6.73 27.65
N ALA A 85 -48.66 -7.14 26.38
CA ALA A 85 -48.59 -6.24 25.24
C ALA A 85 -49.87 -5.42 25.06
N ARG A 86 -51.04 -6.05 25.27
CA ARG A 86 -52.33 -5.34 25.29
C ARG A 86 -52.36 -4.28 26.39
N ASP A 87 -51.96 -4.64 27.61
CA ASP A 87 -51.97 -3.73 28.74
C ASP A 87 -50.97 -2.57 28.53
N ALA A 88 -49.82 -2.84 27.89
CA ALA A 88 -48.87 -1.82 27.45
C ALA A 88 -49.45 -0.88 26.38
N ALA A 89 -50.21 -1.41 25.42
CA ALA A 89 -50.91 -0.59 24.42
C ALA A 89 -51.96 0.34 25.07
N MET A 90 -52.68 -0.14 26.07
CA MET A 90 -53.60 0.69 26.87
C MET A 90 -52.86 1.77 27.66
N ALA A 91 -51.75 1.42 28.31
CA ALA A 91 -50.91 2.38 29.04
C ALA A 91 -50.30 3.45 28.12
N ALA A 92 -50.07 3.12 26.84
CA ALA A 92 -49.62 4.06 25.81
C ALA A 92 -50.75 4.94 25.22
N GLY A 93 -52.01 4.79 25.69
CA GLY A 93 -53.14 5.64 25.32
C GLY A 93 -54.15 5.02 24.35
N SER A 94 -54.03 3.73 24.00
CA SER A 94 -55.05 3.05 23.19
C SER A 94 -56.29 2.71 24.00
N SER A 95 -57.47 2.76 23.37
CA SER A 95 -58.69 2.25 24.01
C SER A 95 -58.62 0.74 24.21
N LEU A 96 -59.38 0.22 25.19
CA LEU A 96 -59.45 -1.22 25.46
C LEU A 96 -59.85 -2.02 24.22
N GLU A 97 -60.91 -1.58 23.52
CA GLU A 97 -61.39 -2.24 22.30
C GLU A 97 -60.29 -2.34 21.24
N ARG A 98 -59.54 -1.25 21.04
CA ARG A 98 -58.44 -1.20 20.07
C ARG A 98 -57.27 -2.07 20.48
N ALA A 99 -56.90 -2.06 21.77
CA ALA A 99 -55.85 -2.91 22.32
C ALA A 99 -56.22 -4.40 22.20
N ASP A 100 -57.47 -4.77 22.46
CA ASP A 100 -57.96 -6.13 22.27
C ASP A 100 -58.00 -6.54 20.79
N GLN A 101 -58.37 -5.62 19.88
CA GLN A 101 -58.30 -5.88 18.44
C GLN A 101 -56.86 -6.11 17.99
N ALA A 102 -55.91 -5.31 18.47
CA ALA A 102 -54.48 -5.48 18.19
C ALA A 102 -53.94 -6.82 18.73
N ALA A 103 -54.28 -7.17 19.97
CA ALA A 103 -53.90 -8.45 20.57
C ALA A 103 -54.47 -9.64 19.79
N TRP A 104 -55.73 -9.53 19.34
CA TRP A 104 -56.35 -10.55 18.50
C TRP A 104 -55.64 -10.71 17.15
N VAL A 105 -55.25 -9.61 16.49
CA VAL A 105 -54.52 -9.62 15.21
C VAL A 105 -53.18 -10.34 15.35
N VAL A 106 -52.43 -10.05 16.42
CA VAL A 106 -51.13 -10.68 16.69
C VAL A 106 -51.31 -12.14 17.10
N ALA A 107 -52.34 -12.47 17.89
CA ALA A 107 -52.68 -13.85 18.21
C ALA A 107 -52.99 -14.66 16.95
N ALA A 108 -53.76 -14.10 16.01
CA ALA A 108 -54.06 -14.74 14.74
C ALA A 108 -52.79 -15.04 13.91
N LEU A 109 -51.82 -14.13 13.89
CA LEU A 109 -50.50 -14.38 13.29
C LEU A 109 -49.80 -15.57 13.97
N LEU A 110 -49.66 -15.53 15.29
CA LEU A 110 -48.92 -16.55 16.04
C LEU A 110 -49.57 -17.93 15.92
N ASP A 111 -50.91 -18.00 15.93
CA ASP A 111 -51.66 -19.23 15.71
C ASP A 111 -51.45 -19.77 14.30
N ASP A 112 -51.53 -18.91 13.28
CA ASP A 112 -51.31 -19.29 11.89
C ASP A 112 -49.89 -19.83 11.68
N LEU A 113 -48.88 -19.20 12.29
CA LEU A 113 -47.50 -19.68 12.20
C LEU A 113 -47.32 -21.00 12.96
N ALA A 114 -47.75 -21.07 14.22
CA ALA A 114 -47.59 -22.26 15.06
C ALA A 114 -48.28 -23.49 14.45
N LEU A 115 -49.52 -23.35 13.97
CA LEU A 115 -50.29 -24.45 13.35
C LEU A 115 -49.62 -25.01 12.09
N ASN A 116 -48.81 -24.21 11.40
CA ASN A 116 -48.11 -24.59 10.17
C ASN A 116 -46.65 -25.03 10.42
N THR A 117 -46.21 -25.13 11.67
CA THR A 117 -44.96 -25.81 12.01
C THR A 117 -45.13 -27.34 11.95
N PRO A 118 -44.04 -28.13 11.81
CA PRO A 118 -44.12 -29.59 11.82
C PRO A 118 -44.73 -30.19 13.09
N TRP A 119 -44.70 -29.48 14.21
CA TRP A 119 -45.16 -29.94 15.53
C TRP A 119 -46.49 -29.35 15.97
N GLY A 120 -46.90 -28.20 15.41
CA GLY A 120 -48.11 -27.49 15.81
C GLY A 120 -49.37 -28.33 15.65
N GLY A 121 -49.52 -29.01 14.51
CA GLY A 121 -50.68 -29.87 14.23
C GLY A 121 -50.80 -31.09 15.13
N ALA A 122 -49.69 -31.60 15.69
CA ALA A 122 -49.68 -32.73 16.61
C ALA A 122 -49.85 -32.32 18.09
N SER A 123 -49.83 -31.02 18.38
CA SER A 123 -49.94 -30.48 19.73
C SER A 123 -51.39 -30.15 20.11
N ALA A 124 -51.61 -29.56 21.29
CA ALA A 124 -52.93 -29.06 21.70
C ALA A 124 -53.37 -27.79 20.95
N TRP A 125 -52.50 -27.17 20.14
CA TRP A 125 -52.74 -25.89 19.47
C TRP A 125 -54.01 -25.84 18.61
N PRO A 126 -54.34 -26.86 17.76
CA PRO A 126 -55.57 -26.82 16.97
C PRO A 126 -56.85 -26.84 17.80
N ARG A 127 -56.78 -27.41 19.02
CA ARG A 127 -57.93 -27.49 19.93
C ARG A 127 -58.13 -26.19 20.71
N GLN A 128 -57.05 -25.46 20.99
CA GLN A 128 -57.08 -24.25 21.80
C GLN A 128 -56.05 -23.22 21.29
N PRO A 129 -56.28 -22.61 20.11
CA PRO A 129 -55.43 -21.54 19.61
C PRO A 129 -55.55 -20.28 20.49
N LEU A 130 -54.56 -19.40 20.45
CA LEU A 130 -54.49 -18.17 21.22
C LEU A 130 -55.73 -17.28 20.98
N VAL A 131 -56.22 -17.17 19.74
CA VAL A 131 -57.44 -16.40 19.42
C VAL A 131 -58.69 -16.90 20.14
N VAL A 132 -58.83 -18.23 20.31
CA VAL A 132 -59.95 -18.84 21.04
C VAL A 132 -59.80 -18.56 22.53
N MET A 133 -58.57 -18.64 23.07
CA MET A 133 -58.33 -18.33 24.48
C MET A 133 -58.57 -16.85 24.81
N LEU A 134 -58.27 -15.95 23.86
CA LEU A 134 -58.30 -14.50 24.08
C LEU A 134 -59.70 -13.91 23.88
N ARG A 135 -60.45 -14.36 22.86
CA ARG A 135 -61.77 -13.80 22.52
C ARG A 135 -62.86 -14.86 22.24
N GLY A 136 -62.51 -16.15 22.19
CA GLY A 136 -63.45 -17.23 21.85
C GLY A 136 -63.70 -17.39 20.35
N ASP A 137 -62.96 -16.69 19.51
CA ASP A 137 -63.14 -16.71 18.05
C ASP A 137 -62.48 -17.95 17.43
N VAL A 138 -63.25 -18.72 16.64
CA VAL A 138 -62.78 -20.01 16.05
C VAL A 138 -62.22 -19.85 14.63
N ASP A 139 -62.64 -18.83 13.88
CA ASP A 139 -62.23 -18.61 12.47
C ASP A 139 -61.38 -17.33 12.31
N ALA A 140 -60.17 -17.34 12.85
CA ALA A 140 -59.25 -16.21 12.68
C ALA A 140 -58.73 -16.08 11.24
N GLY A 141 -58.57 -17.20 10.52
CA GLY A 141 -58.00 -17.23 9.17
C GLY A 141 -58.81 -16.46 8.14
N THR A 142 -60.14 -16.43 8.27
CA THR A 142 -61.02 -15.63 7.39
C THR A 142 -61.30 -14.25 7.98
N GLN A 143 -61.59 -14.18 9.30
CA GLN A 143 -61.95 -12.92 9.96
C GLN A 143 -60.83 -11.88 9.90
N PHE A 144 -59.57 -12.30 9.87
CA PHE A 144 -58.43 -11.39 9.73
C PHE A 144 -58.59 -10.51 8.49
N PHE A 145 -58.93 -11.11 7.35
CA PHE A 145 -59.12 -10.38 6.10
C PHE A 145 -60.43 -9.59 6.07
N THR A 146 -61.48 -10.06 6.73
CA THR A 146 -62.71 -9.27 6.88
C THR A 146 -62.46 -7.98 7.64
N ARG A 147 -61.65 -8.03 8.71
CA ARG A 147 -61.23 -6.84 9.48
C ARG A 147 -60.28 -5.96 8.67
N LEU A 148 -59.37 -6.55 7.89
CA LEU A 148 -58.51 -5.80 6.98
C LEU A 148 -59.33 -5.03 5.94
N ASP A 149 -60.30 -5.69 5.29
CA ASP A 149 -61.19 -5.06 4.32
C ASP A 149 -61.97 -3.87 4.94
N GLU A 150 -62.35 -3.96 6.21
CA GLU A 150 -63.00 -2.85 6.93
C GLU A 150 -62.05 -1.67 7.17
N LEU A 151 -60.79 -1.94 7.54
CA LEU A 151 -59.76 -0.91 7.70
C LEU A 151 -59.39 -0.26 6.36
N GLU A 152 -59.33 -1.03 5.27
CA GLU A 152 -59.05 -0.53 3.92
C GLU A 152 -60.17 0.37 3.38
N ARG A 153 -61.43 0.17 3.78
CA ARG A 153 -62.54 1.09 3.44
C ARG A 153 -62.38 2.45 4.12
N HIS A 154 -61.78 2.48 5.31
CA HIS A 154 -61.63 3.68 6.13
C HIS A 154 -60.18 3.82 6.67
N PRO A 155 -59.17 3.97 5.79
CA PRO A 155 -57.76 3.85 6.16
C PRO A 155 -57.30 4.94 7.14
N ASN A 156 -57.95 6.11 7.13
CA ASN A 156 -57.65 7.21 8.04
C ASN A 156 -58.29 7.05 9.42
N ARG A 157 -59.25 6.13 9.61
CA ARG A 157 -59.95 5.93 10.88
C ARG A 157 -59.04 5.25 11.92
N ASP A 158 -58.30 4.23 11.48
CA ASP A 158 -57.35 3.53 12.34
C ASP A 158 -56.13 3.06 11.53
N ARG A 159 -55.29 4.03 11.14
CA ARG A 159 -54.07 3.78 10.38
C ARG A 159 -53.07 2.90 11.15
N GLU A 160 -52.98 3.07 12.47
CA GLU A 160 -52.03 2.29 13.28
C GLU A 160 -52.42 0.80 13.34
N LEU A 161 -53.72 0.48 13.43
CA LEU A 161 -54.18 -0.90 13.42
C LEU A 161 -54.02 -1.54 12.02
N LEU A 162 -54.25 -0.77 10.95
CA LEU A 162 -53.98 -1.19 9.58
C LEU A 162 -52.50 -1.53 9.38
N GLU A 163 -51.61 -0.70 9.92
CA GLU A 163 -50.17 -0.93 9.87
C GLU A 163 -49.74 -2.15 10.68
N LEU A 164 -50.31 -2.38 11.87
CA LEU A 164 -50.07 -3.59 12.64
C LEU A 164 -50.50 -4.85 11.86
N GLN A 165 -51.70 -4.86 11.27
CA GLN A 165 -52.14 -5.96 10.42
C GLN A 165 -51.25 -6.16 9.19
N TYR A 166 -50.79 -5.07 8.57
CA TYR A 166 -49.83 -5.13 7.47
C TYR A 166 -48.51 -5.79 7.91
N HIS A 167 -47.99 -5.46 9.09
CA HIS A 167 -46.80 -6.13 9.64
C HIS A 167 -47.04 -7.63 9.86
N CYS A 168 -48.21 -8.03 10.35
CA CYS A 168 -48.56 -9.45 10.46
C CYS A 168 -48.57 -10.15 9.09
N LEU A 169 -49.09 -9.52 8.04
CA LEU A 169 -49.01 -10.07 6.67
C LEU A 169 -47.56 -10.12 6.15
N ALA A 170 -46.74 -9.13 6.48
CA ALA A 170 -45.34 -9.10 6.10
C ALA A 170 -44.50 -10.17 6.81
N LEU A 171 -44.87 -10.52 8.04
CA LEU A 171 -44.24 -11.56 8.88
C LEU A 171 -44.74 -12.98 8.57
N GLY A 172 -45.63 -13.16 7.58
CA GLY A 172 -45.97 -14.48 7.06
C GLY A 172 -47.38 -14.97 7.36
N PHE A 173 -48.27 -14.15 7.92
CA PHE A 173 -49.68 -14.53 8.02
C PHE A 173 -50.27 -14.78 6.62
N ARG A 174 -50.88 -15.95 6.42
CA ARG A 174 -51.57 -16.28 5.15
C ARG A 174 -53.05 -16.60 5.34
N GLY A 175 -53.45 -17.11 6.50
CA GLY A 175 -54.84 -17.49 6.79
C GLY A 175 -55.51 -18.24 5.63
N LYS A 176 -56.67 -17.76 5.18
CA LYS A 176 -57.44 -18.34 4.04
C LYS A 176 -56.69 -18.45 2.71
N TYR A 177 -55.57 -17.73 2.53
CA TYR A 177 -54.77 -17.76 1.29
C TYR A 177 -53.65 -18.81 1.31
N ARG A 178 -53.59 -19.67 2.32
CA ARG A 178 -52.68 -20.82 2.37
C ARG A 178 -53.15 -21.96 1.46
N VAL A 179 -53.12 -21.69 0.17
CA VAL A 179 -53.43 -22.65 -0.89
C VAL A 179 -52.12 -23.08 -1.54
N PRO A 180 -51.87 -24.40 -1.74
CA PRO A 180 -50.67 -24.87 -2.42
C PRO A 180 -50.51 -24.27 -3.82
N GLY A 181 -49.29 -23.83 -4.14
CA GLY A 181 -48.91 -23.36 -5.46
C GLY A 181 -49.04 -21.86 -5.70
N ARG A 182 -48.72 -21.43 -6.93
CA ARG A 182 -48.55 -20.02 -7.32
C ARG A 182 -49.82 -19.16 -7.24
N SER A 183 -50.99 -19.75 -7.06
CA SER A 183 -52.25 -18.99 -6.95
C SER A 183 -52.37 -18.32 -5.59
N GLY A 184 -52.08 -19.07 -4.50
CA GLY A 184 -52.10 -18.55 -3.13
C GLY A 184 -51.05 -17.48 -2.90
N ASP A 185 -49.82 -17.69 -3.39
CA ASP A 185 -48.75 -16.70 -3.26
C ASP A 185 -49.06 -15.39 -4.01
N ARG A 186 -49.75 -15.46 -5.16
CA ARG A 186 -50.17 -14.26 -5.89
C ARG A 186 -51.28 -13.50 -5.18
N SER A 187 -52.28 -14.20 -4.63
CA SER A 187 -53.39 -13.55 -3.94
C SER A 187 -52.93 -12.89 -2.63
N ILE A 188 -52.11 -13.56 -1.82
CA ILE A 188 -51.59 -12.94 -0.59
C ILE A 188 -50.67 -11.74 -0.88
N ASN A 189 -49.83 -11.83 -1.92
CA ASN A 189 -49.00 -10.71 -2.32
C ASN A 189 -49.83 -9.54 -2.87
N ALA A 190 -50.93 -9.82 -3.58
CA ALA A 190 -51.85 -8.77 -4.03
C ALA A 190 -52.49 -8.03 -2.85
N VAL A 191 -52.95 -8.76 -1.82
CA VAL A 191 -53.49 -8.18 -0.57
C VAL A 191 -52.43 -7.36 0.16
N ARG A 192 -51.20 -7.90 0.32
CA ARG A 192 -50.09 -7.16 0.94
C ARG A 192 -49.76 -5.86 0.22
N VAL A 193 -49.74 -5.88 -1.11
CA VAL A 193 -49.48 -4.70 -1.93
C VAL A 193 -50.64 -3.70 -1.83
N ALA A 194 -51.89 -4.16 -1.76
CA ALA A 194 -53.06 -3.30 -1.56
C ALA A 194 -52.99 -2.57 -0.22
N ALA A 195 -52.82 -3.29 0.89
CA ALA A 195 -52.68 -2.73 2.23
C ALA A 195 -51.50 -1.74 2.31
N ALA A 196 -50.36 -2.07 1.71
CA ALA A 196 -49.18 -1.20 1.69
C ALA A 196 -49.45 0.15 1.02
N ARG A 197 -50.32 0.23 0.00
CA ARG A 197 -50.61 1.51 -0.69
C ARG A 197 -51.28 2.52 0.22
N PHE A 198 -52.13 2.08 1.14
CA PHE A 198 -52.78 2.97 2.11
C PHE A 198 -51.82 3.46 3.20
N LEU A 199 -50.76 2.70 3.47
CA LEU A 199 -49.72 3.03 4.44
C LEU A 199 -48.57 3.83 3.85
N ARG A 200 -48.46 3.94 2.52
CA ARG A 200 -47.47 4.81 1.89
C ARG A 200 -47.75 6.26 2.27
N ASP A 201 -46.69 6.94 2.65
CA ASP A 201 -46.68 8.38 2.81
C ASP A 201 -45.95 8.96 1.59
N ALA A 202 -46.71 9.63 0.72
CA ALA A 202 -46.19 10.21 -0.52
C ALA A 202 -45.10 11.27 -0.25
N ASP A 203 -45.16 11.93 0.91
CA ASP A 203 -44.17 12.93 1.32
C ASP A 203 -42.90 12.27 1.86
N ALA A 204 -43.02 11.08 2.46
CA ALA A 204 -41.88 10.29 2.93
C ALA A 204 -41.13 9.55 1.81
N ASP A 205 -41.81 9.14 0.74
CA ASP A 205 -41.20 8.44 -0.41
C ASP A 205 -40.13 9.31 -1.12
N GLY A 206 -40.20 10.64 -0.99
CA GLY A 206 -39.20 11.58 -1.49
C GLY A 206 -37.99 11.78 -0.56
N SER A 207 -38.05 11.29 0.69
CA SER A 207 -36.94 11.44 1.62
C SER A 207 -35.79 10.50 1.26
N PRO A 208 -34.54 11.01 1.24
CA PRO A 208 -33.41 10.17 0.91
C PRO A 208 -33.22 9.07 1.97
N LEU A 209 -33.09 7.83 1.52
CA LEU A 209 -32.92 6.63 2.36
C LEU A 209 -31.69 6.69 3.29
N SER A 210 -30.72 7.57 2.99
CA SER A 210 -29.63 7.87 3.90
C SER A 210 -29.38 9.37 3.96
N PRO A 211 -29.04 9.92 5.15
CA PRO A 211 -28.70 11.33 5.30
C PRO A 211 -27.53 11.75 4.38
N ASN A 212 -26.62 10.82 4.09
CA ASN A 212 -25.41 11.03 3.30
C ASN A 212 -25.43 10.23 1.98
N TRP A 213 -26.57 10.20 1.28
CA TRP A 213 -26.69 9.47 0.02
C TRP A 213 -25.86 10.08 -1.12
N LYS A 214 -25.62 11.39 -1.07
CA LYS A 214 -24.80 12.09 -2.07
C LYS A 214 -23.36 11.63 -1.87
N GLY A 215 -22.86 10.85 -2.81
CA GLY A 215 -21.45 10.52 -2.88
C GLY A 215 -20.61 11.79 -2.91
N VAL A 216 -19.40 11.72 -2.36
CA VAL A 216 -18.42 12.79 -2.51
C VAL A 216 -18.10 12.89 -4.00
N ILE A 217 -18.50 14.00 -4.63
CA ILE A 217 -18.11 14.33 -6.00
C ILE A 217 -16.61 14.60 -5.96
N ALA A 218 -15.81 13.55 -6.12
CA ALA A 218 -14.41 13.70 -6.43
C ALA A 218 -14.38 14.18 -7.88
N SER A 219 -14.12 15.48 -8.07
CA SER A 219 -13.73 15.99 -9.38
C SER A 219 -12.56 15.11 -9.86
N ASP A 220 -12.76 14.39 -10.96
CA ASP A 220 -11.68 13.69 -11.65
C ASP A 220 -10.61 14.73 -11.92
N GLU A 221 -9.54 14.73 -11.12
CA GLU A 221 -8.40 15.59 -11.42
C GLU A 221 -7.94 15.18 -12.83
N PRO A 222 -7.98 16.10 -13.81
CA PRO A 222 -7.55 15.78 -15.16
C PRO A 222 -6.14 15.24 -15.03
N GLN A 223 -5.92 14.03 -15.54
CA GLN A 223 -4.66 13.34 -15.43
C GLN A 223 -3.58 14.26 -15.98
N ARG A 224 -2.84 14.91 -15.07
CA ARG A 224 -1.84 15.90 -15.44
C ARG A 224 -0.85 15.15 -16.33
N PHE A 225 -0.74 15.60 -17.59
CA PHE A 225 0.19 15.02 -18.55
C PHE A 225 1.61 15.32 -18.05
N ILE A 226 2.14 14.41 -17.23
CA ILE A 226 3.51 14.49 -16.73
C ILE A 226 4.38 13.98 -17.87
N VAL A 227 5.12 14.89 -18.50
CA VAL A 227 6.14 14.53 -19.49
C VAL A 227 7.13 13.58 -18.79
N PRO A 228 7.24 12.31 -19.22
CA PRO A 228 8.17 11.39 -18.61
C PRO A 228 9.60 11.93 -18.69
N ILE A 229 10.40 11.72 -17.64
CA ILE A 229 11.79 12.20 -17.56
C ILE A 229 12.63 11.74 -18.79
N TRP A 230 12.33 10.57 -19.34
CA TRP A 230 13.02 10.07 -20.54
C TRP A 230 12.75 10.93 -21.79
N VAL A 231 11.59 11.57 -21.91
CA VAL A 231 11.27 12.47 -23.03
C VAL A 231 12.09 13.75 -22.92
N MET A 232 12.25 14.29 -21.71
CA MET A 232 13.15 15.43 -21.46
C MET A 232 14.60 15.05 -21.73
N GLY A 233 15.03 13.85 -21.32
CA GLY A 233 16.37 13.32 -21.60
C GLY A 233 16.64 13.16 -23.10
N LEU A 234 15.66 12.62 -23.85
CA LEU A 234 15.74 12.50 -25.30
C LEU A 234 15.85 13.89 -25.96
N GLY A 235 15.04 14.85 -25.53
CA GLY A 235 15.10 16.23 -26.02
C GLY A 235 16.46 16.90 -25.75
N ALA A 236 17.01 16.71 -24.54
CA ALA A 236 18.33 17.22 -24.19
C ALA A 236 19.44 16.57 -25.03
N ALA A 237 19.36 15.26 -25.29
CA ALA A 237 20.32 14.54 -26.13
C ALA A 237 20.27 15.02 -27.59
N VAL A 238 19.07 15.24 -28.15
CA VAL A 238 18.90 15.81 -29.50
C VAL A 238 19.49 17.22 -29.56
N LEU A 239 19.22 18.06 -28.57
CA LEU A 239 19.76 19.42 -28.50
C LEU A 239 21.29 19.42 -28.40
N ALA A 240 21.87 18.61 -27.51
CA ALA A 240 23.31 18.48 -27.37
C ALA A 240 23.97 17.98 -28.67
N THR A 241 23.33 17.04 -29.36
CA THR A 241 23.79 16.52 -30.65
C THR A 241 23.77 17.61 -31.72
N ALA A 242 22.71 18.41 -31.79
CA ALA A 242 22.60 19.53 -32.72
C ALA A 242 23.66 20.61 -32.46
N ILE A 243 23.89 20.96 -31.18
CA ILE A 243 24.95 21.90 -30.78
C ILE A 243 26.33 21.35 -31.18
N TYR A 244 26.61 20.08 -30.89
CA TYR A 244 27.86 19.43 -31.26
C TYR A 244 28.09 19.45 -32.79
N LEU A 245 27.08 19.09 -33.57
CA LEU A 245 27.13 19.13 -35.04
C LEU A 245 27.41 20.55 -35.54
N GLY A 246 26.72 21.56 -35.00
CA GLY A 246 26.92 22.95 -35.38
C GLY A 246 28.33 23.46 -35.06
N LEU A 247 28.82 23.20 -33.85
CA LEU A 247 30.19 23.56 -33.44
C LEU A 247 31.24 22.82 -34.27
N SER A 248 31.04 21.52 -34.52
CA SER A 248 31.95 20.69 -35.32
C SER A 248 32.05 21.18 -36.76
N MET A 249 30.91 21.52 -37.39
CA MET A 249 30.90 22.11 -38.72
C MET A 249 31.60 23.47 -38.76
N GLY A 250 31.38 24.33 -37.75
CA GLY A 250 32.05 25.64 -37.66
C GLY A 250 33.56 25.55 -37.43
N LEU A 251 34.00 24.62 -36.57
CA LEU A 251 35.42 24.33 -36.37
C LEU A 251 36.06 23.75 -37.64
N SER A 252 35.33 22.87 -38.34
CA SER A 252 35.80 22.27 -39.59
C SER A 252 35.97 23.32 -40.69
N SER A 253 35.04 24.26 -40.85
CA SER A 253 35.18 25.33 -41.85
C SER A 253 36.36 26.25 -41.54
N GLN A 254 36.55 26.64 -40.28
CA GLN A 254 37.71 27.43 -39.85
C GLN A 254 39.04 26.68 -40.03
N ALA A 255 39.07 25.37 -39.78
CA ALA A 255 40.25 24.55 -40.02
C ALA A 255 40.60 24.46 -41.52
N VAL A 256 39.59 24.37 -42.38
CA VAL A 256 39.81 24.40 -43.84
C VAL A 256 40.36 25.75 -44.27
N GLU A 257 39.82 26.88 -43.80
CA GLU A 257 40.34 28.23 -44.09
C GLU A 257 41.78 28.43 -43.58
N LEU A 258 42.10 27.99 -42.37
CA LEU A 258 43.47 28.03 -41.86
C LEU A 258 44.41 27.15 -42.69
N SER A 259 43.95 25.96 -43.10
CA SER A 259 44.76 25.07 -43.93
C SER A 259 45.07 25.64 -45.32
N THR A 260 44.13 26.39 -45.92
CA THR A 260 44.35 27.05 -47.21
C THR A 260 45.28 28.24 -47.05
N LEU A 261 45.17 29.00 -45.96
CA LEU A 261 46.07 30.12 -45.62
C LEU A 261 47.50 29.63 -45.34
N VAL A 262 47.66 28.51 -44.61
CA VAL A 262 48.96 27.88 -44.35
C VAL A 262 49.58 27.33 -45.63
N ARG A 263 48.78 26.76 -46.55
CA ARG A 263 49.26 26.28 -47.86
C ARG A 263 49.60 27.40 -48.85
N ALA A 264 49.08 28.60 -48.63
CA ALA A 264 49.40 29.79 -49.42
C ALA A 264 50.72 30.47 -48.98
N LEU A 265 51.32 30.03 -47.88
CA LEU A 265 52.68 30.46 -47.49
C LEU A 265 53.73 29.79 -48.42
N PRO A 266 54.72 30.53 -48.98
CA PRO A 266 55.79 29.98 -49.83
C PRO A 266 56.74 29.01 -49.06
N PRO A 267 57.62 28.24 -49.75
CA PRO A 267 57.99 26.86 -49.41
C PRO A 267 58.89 26.67 -48.18
N PRO A 268 59.01 25.42 -47.67
CA PRO A 268 59.91 25.02 -46.59
C PRO A 268 61.35 24.84 -47.12
N THR A 269 61.96 25.88 -47.68
CA THR A 269 63.41 25.95 -47.71
C THR A 269 63.87 26.37 -46.33
N ARG A 270 64.26 25.38 -45.50
CA ARG A 270 65.16 25.65 -44.37
C ARG A 270 66.34 26.44 -44.95
N GLY A 271 66.54 27.67 -44.49
CA GLY A 271 67.84 28.29 -44.62
C GLY A 271 68.84 27.40 -43.89
N GLU A 272 69.69 26.70 -44.64
CA GLU A 272 70.87 26.07 -44.07
C GLU A 272 71.77 27.18 -43.54
N ILE A 273 71.75 27.37 -42.22
CA ILE A 273 72.81 28.11 -41.56
C ILE A 273 74.00 27.15 -41.52
N SER A 274 74.93 27.30 -42.46
CA SER A 274 76.24 26.66 -42.36
C SER A 274 76.97 27.27 -41.15
N ARG A 275 76.77 26.64 -39.99
CA ARG A 275 77.59 26.89 -38.80
C ARG A 275 78.67 25.83 -38.78
N THR A 276 79.90 26.27 -38.91
CA THR A 276 81.10 25.53 -38.52
C THR A 276 80.91 25.01 -37.08
N SER A 277 80.91 23.69 -36.86
CA SER A 277 81.18 23.14 -35.52
C SER A 277 82.58 23.58 -35.09
N PRO A 278 82.77 24.19 -33.89
CA PRO A 278 82.97 23.44 -32.63
C PRO A 278 82.56 24.24 -31.34
N PRO A 279 82.77 23.75 -30.09
CA PRO A 279 82.98 22.38 -29.59
C PRO A 279 81.80 21.87 -28.75
N ALA A 280 81.88 20.59 -28.41
CA ALA A 280 81.08 19.94 -27.38
C ALA A 280 81.23 20.63 -26.02
N ASP A 281 80.14 21.15 -25.47
CA ASP A 281 79.82 21.10 -24.03
C ASP A 281 78.46 21.77 -23.77
N ALA A 282 77.40 20.98 -23.75
CA ALA A 282 76.18 21.28 -23.00
C ALA A 282 75.39 19.97 -22.87
N PRO A 283 75.24 19.41 -21.65
CA PRO A 283 74.54 18.14 -21.47
C PRO A 283 73.03 18.32 -21.75
N PRO A 284 72.34 17.30 -22.31
CA PRO A 284 70.90 17.31 -22.44
C PRO A 284 70.23 17.40 -21.06
N PRO A 285 69.05 18.05 -20.92
CA PRO A 285 68.30 18.03 -19.68
C PRO A 285 67.91 16.59 -19.38
N GLU A 286 68.50 16.06 -18.31
CA GLU A 286 68.18 14.75 -17.77
C GLU A 286 66.72 14.83 -17.27
N ALA A 287 65.79 14.22 -18.03
CA ALA A 287 64.45 13.98 -17.54
C ALA A 287 64.58 12.95 -16.41
N VAL A 288 64.52 13.42 -15.17
CA VAL A 288 64.48 12.53 -14.00
C VAL A 288 63.10 11.89 -13.99
N ASP A 289 62.98 10.77 -14.70
CA ASP A 289 61.82 9.88 -14.65
C ASP A 289 61.85 9.16 -13.29
N PHE A 290 61.39 9.84 -12.24
CA PHE A 290 61.28 9.22 -10.93
C PHE A 290 60.03 8.33 -10.88
N ALA A 291 60.25 7.03 -10.87
CA ALA A 291 59.23 5.99 -10.78
C ALA A 291 58.98 5.62 -9.31
N LEU A 292 57.88 6.12 -8.75
CA LEU A 292 57.41 5.86 -7.39
C LEU A 292 56.80 4.47 -7.23
N VAL A 293 56.12 3.93 -8.25
CA VAL A 293 55.41 2.64 -8.13
C VAL A 293 56.36 1.47 -7.82
N PRO A 294 57.55 1.36 -8.47
CA PRO A 294 58.55 0.36 -8.10
C PRO A 294 59.05 0.48 -6.66
N GLU A 295 59.18 1.70 -6.12
CA GLU A 295 59.59 1.91 -4.72
C GLU A 295 58.55 1.41 -3.73
N PHE A 296 57.26 1.67 -4.00
CA PHE A 296 56.17 1.15 -3.20
C PHE A 296 56.11 -0.39 -3.22
N GLN A 297 56.37 -1.00 -4.38
CA GLN A 297 56.42 -2.47 -4.50
C GLN A 297 57.65 -3.09 -3.83
N ALA A 298 58.79 -2.39 -3.84
CA ALA A 298 60.01 -2.81 -3.16
C ALA A 298 59.87 -2.71 -1.63
N GLY A 299 59.20 -1.67 -1.13
CA GLY A 299 58.92 -1.49 0.30
C GLY A 299 57.89 -2.46 0.87
N ALA A 300 57.02 -3.02 0.05
CA ALA A 300 55.97 -3.95 0.48
C ALA A 300 56.56 -5.27 1.05
N PRO A 301 56.01 -5.79 2.16
CA PRO A 301 56.38 -7.11 2.70
C PRO A 301 56.26 -8.21 1.64
N ALA A 302 57.22 -9.14 1.59
CA ALA A 302 57.30 -10.15 0.52
C ALA A 302 56.02 -11.01 0.41
N ASN A 303 55.33 -11.25 1.52
CA ASN A 303 54.06 -11.99 1.60
C ASN A 303 52.82 -11.18 1.17
N LEU A 304 52.92 -9.84 1.08
CA LEU A 304 51.81 -8.94 0.76
C LEU A 304 52.00 -8.18 -0.56
N ARG A 305 53.14 -8.34 -1.23
CA ARG A 305 53.44 -7.65 -2.50
C ARG A 305 52.41 -7.91 -3.59
N ALA A 306 51.83 -9.11 -3.65
CA ALA A 306 50.78 -9.46 -4.60
C ALA A 306 49.47 -8.69 -4.38
N ALA A 307 49.26 -8.12 -3.18
CA ALA A 307 48.09 -7.30 -2.87
C ALA A 307 48.24 -5.83 -3.27
N LEU A 308 49.42 -5.42 -3.74
CA LEU A 308 49.72 -4.06 -4.17
C LEU A 308 50.08 -4.06 -5.66
N SER A 309 49.23 -3.43 -6.48
CA SER A 309 49.52 -3.12 -7.87
C SER A 309 49.56 -1.61 -8.06
N GLY A 310 50.08 -1.13 -9.19
CA GLY A 310 50.07 0.30 -9.45
C GLY A 310 50.31 0.64 -10.91
N THR A 311 49.83 1.80 -11.31
CA THR A 311 50.06 2.42 -12.61
C THR A 311 50.60 3.83 -12.40
N GLU A 312 51.50 4.25 -13.27
CA GLU A 312 52.25 5.49 -13.09
C GLU A 312 52.15 6.38 -14.32
N SER A 313 51.98 7.67 -14.08
CA SER A 313 52.02 8.74 -15.07
C SER A 313 53.03 9.81 -14.63
N VAL A 314 53.24 10.80 -15.50
CA VAL A 314 54.18 11.90 -15.31
C VAL A 314 53.85 12.69 -14.03
N SER A 315 52.56 12.90 -13.72
CA SER A 315 52.12 13.71 -12.57
C SER A 315 51.47 12.91 -11.44
N LEU A 316 51.21 11.62 -11.61
CA LEU A 316 50.42 10.84 -10.64
C LEU A 316 50.82 9.36 -10.63
N ALA A 317 51.03 8.82 -9.43
CA ALA A 317 51.16 7.39 -9.19
C ALA A 317 49.87 6.86 -8.55
N ARG A 318 49.21 5.89 -9.20
CA ARG A 318 48.03 5.21 -8.69
C ARG A 318 48.44 3.86 -8.13
N LEU A 319 48.26 3.66 -6.84
CA LEU A 319 48.46 2.39 -6.17
C LEU A 319 47.09 1.74 -5.93
N ILE A 320 46.94 0.47 -6.21
CA ILE A 320 45.71 -0.29 -5.99
C ILE A 320 46.02 -1.38 -4.96
N ILE A 321 45.31 -1.36 -3.85
CA ILE A 321 45.42 -2.33 -2.77
C ILE A 321 44.20 -3.24 -2.84
N GLN A 322 44.41 -4.52 -3.13
CA GLN A 322 43.33 -5.51 -3.26
C GLN A 322 43.83 -6.91 -2.91
N ALA A 323 43.00 -7.71 -2.25
CA ALA A 323 43.32 -9.10 -1.92
C ALA A 323 42.05 -9.94 -1.86
N SER A 324 42.15 -11.21 -2.29
CA SER A 324 41.03 -12.14 -2.35
C SER A 324 41.09 -13.27 -1.32
N ASN A 325 42.28 -13.62 -0.82
CA ASN A 325 42.45 -14.63 0.23
C ASN A 325 43.77 -14.42 1.03
N PRO A 326 43.72 -13.87 2.26
CA PRO A 326 42.56 -13.28 2.91
C PRO A 326 42.06 -12.02 2.18
N GLU A 327 40.77 -11.72 2.30
CA GLU A 327 40.14 -10.56 1.67
C GLU A 327 40.59 -9.27 2.36
N LEU A 328 40.90 -8.19 1.62
CA LEU A 328 41.39 -6.93 2.19
C LEU A 328 40.38 -6.31 3.19
N PHE A 329 39.11 -6.29 2.80
CA PHE A 329 38.00 -5.92 3.67
C PHE A 329 36.93 -7.02 3.63
N GLN A 330 36.46 -7.41 4.81
CA GLN A 330 35.30 -8.31 4.92
C GLN A 330 34.03 -7.65 4.36
N SER A 331 33.10 -8.47 3.88
CA SER A 331 31.80 -7.98 3.39
C SER A 331 31.10 -7.13 4.45
N SER A 332 30.54 -6.00 4.01
CA SER A 332 29.77 -5.07 4.85
C SER A 332 30.53 -4.42 6.02
N ARG A 333 31.86 -4.54 6.08
CA ARG A 333 32.69 -3.95 7.15
C ARG A 333 33.72 -2.96 6.59
N PRO A 334 33.98 -1.84 7.29
CA PRO A 334 35.01 -0.86 6.92
C PRO A 334 36.37 -1.14 7.57
N THR A 335 36.47 -2.13 8.45
CA THR A 335 37.70 -2.50 9.16
C THR A 335 38.62 -3.31 8.26
N LEU A 336 39.90 -2.94 8.22
CA LEU A 336 40.94 -3.69 7.51
C LEU A 336 41.10 -5.09 8.14
N THR A 337 41.26 -6.12 7.32
CA THR A 337 41.54 -7.48 7.81
C THR A 337 42.94 -7.52 8.45
N GLU A 338 43.05 -8.21 9.59
CA GLU A 338 44.34 -8.40 10.29
C GLU A 338 45.40 -9.01 9.37
N GLY A 339 46.61 -8.46 9.42
CA GLY A 339 47.76 -8.88 8.62
C GLY A 339 48.09 -7.96 7.44
N PHE A 340 47.23 -7.01 7.09
CA PHE A 340 47.49 -6.01 6.04
C PHE A 340 48.06 -4.67 6.58
N GLU A 341 48.06 -4.46 7.89
CA GLU A 341 48.62 -3.27 8.53
C GLU A 341 50.10 -3.02 8.17
N PRO A 342 50.98 -4.05 8.10
CA PRO A 342 52.37 -3.86 7.68
C PRO A 342 52.49 -3.34 6.25
N LEU A 343 51.54 -3.65 5.37
CA LEU A 343 51.52 -3.13 3.99
C LEU A 343 51.23 -1.62 4.00
N ILE A 344 50.24 -1.17 4.77
CA ILE A 344 49.91 0.26 4.88
C ILE A 344 51.08 1.03 5.53
N GLY A 345 51.72 0.45 6.54
CA GLY A 345 52.93 1.01 7.16
C GLY A 345 54.09 1.14 6.17
N SER A 346 54.29 0.17 5.27
CA SER A 346 55.32 0.25 4.24
C SER A 346 55.06 1.36 3.21
N ILE A 347 53.79 1.54 2.83
CA ILE A 347 53.36 2.62 1.93
C ILE A 347 53.59 3.98 2.60
N ALA A 348 53.20 4.13 3.87
CA ALA A 348 53.47 5.33 4.66
C ALA A 348 54.97 5.65 4.73
N LYS A 349 55.81 4.63 4.93
CA LYS A 349 57.27 4.81 4.97
C LYS A 349 57.84 5.32 3.65
N VAL A 350 57.39 4.81 2.51
CA VAL A 350 57.82 5.30 1.19
C VAL A 350 57.32 6.73 0.95
N ILE A 351 56.09 7.06 1.37
CA ILE A 351 55.58 8.43 1.33
C ILE A 351 56.46 9.38 2.15
N LEU A 352 56.87 8.95 3.35
CA LEU A 352 57.68 9.75 4.25
C LEU A 352 59.13 9.89 3.78
N ALA A 353 59.67 8.91 3.08
CA ALA A 353 61.01 8.98 2.49
C ALA A 353 61.06 9.96 1.30
N ASN A 354 59.94 10.15 0.60
CA ASN A 354 59.86 10.94 -0.64
C ASN A 354 58.98 12.20 -0.49
N GLN A 355 58.95 12.82 0.69
CA GLN A 355 58.04 13.95 0.98
C GLN A 355 58.27 15.21 0.12
N GLU A 356 59.45 15.37 -0.45
CA GLU A 356 59.80 16.48 -1.35
C GLU A 356 59.21 16.28 -2.75
N LEU A 357 59.14 15.01 -3.20
CA LEU A 357 58.66 14.60 -4.52
C LEU A 357 57.16 14.26 -4.53
N ILE A 358 56.55 14.09 -3.36
CA ILE A 358 55.14 13.72 -3.21
C ILE A 358 54.29 14.94 -2.80
N GLY A 359 53.25 15.19 -3.59
CA GLY A 359 52.21 16.19 -3.38
C GLY A 359 51.08 15.71 -2.49
N ASN A 360 49.83 15.92 -2.93
CA ASN A 360 48.66 15.44 -2.19
C ASN A 360 48.43 13.95 -2.45
N ILE A 361 47.84 13.30 -1.45
CA ILE A 361 47.50 11.89 -1.47
C ILE A 361 45.97 11.79 -1.36
N THR A 362 45.36 11.10 -2.31
CA THR A 362 43.91 10.83 -2.30
C THR A 362 43.67 9.34 -2.17
N VAL A 363 42.95 8.94 -1.13
CA VAL A 363 42.58 7.55 -0.86
C VAL A 363 41.14 7.32 -1.31
N VAL A 364 40.93 6.43 -2.26
CA VAL A 364 39.64 6.13 -2.87
C VAL A 364 39.19 4.74 -2.47
N GLY A 365 38.06 4.63 -1.78
CA GLY A 365 37.49 3.34 -1.39
C GLY A 365 36.46 2.83 -2.38
N HIS A 366 36.45 1.51 -2.61
CA HIS A 366 35.46 0.82 -3.44
C HIS A 366 34.77 -0.31 -2.66
N THR A 367 33.54 -0.64 -3.08
CA THR A 367 32.73 -1.75 -2.56
C THR A 367 32.33 -2.70 -3.68
N ASP A 368 31.85 -3.89 -3.31
CA ASP A 368 31.12 -4.75 -4.24
C ASP A 368 29.71 -4.20 -4.50
N SER A 369 29.01 -4.79 -5.48
CA SER A 369 27.63 -4.43 -5.83
C SER A 369 26.56 -4.99 -4.88
N VAL A 370 26.94 -5.70 -3.81
CA VAL A 370 25.96 -6.25 -2.86
C VAL A 370 25.45 -5.12 -1.96
N PRO A 371 24.13 -4.85 -1.92
CA PRO A 371 23.57 -3.81 -1.07
C PRO A 371 23.75 -4.13 0.42
N LEU A 372 24.06 -3.12 1.22
CA LEU A 372 24.06 -3.25 2.68
C LEU A 372 22.68 -3.60 3.24
N GLN A 373 22.68 -4.44 4.28
CA GLN A 373 21.49 -4.66 5.09
C GLN A 373 21.08 -3.37 5.81
N ARG A 374 19.77 -3.14 5.98
CA ARG A 374 19.24 -1.95 6.65
C ARG A 374 19.70 -1.79 8.11
N SER A 375 20.09 -2.89 8.76
CA SER A 375 20.64 -2.91 10.12
C SER A 375 22.10 -2.47 10.20
N ASN A 376 22.80 -2.33 9.07
CA ASN A 376 24.19 -1.89 9.07
C ASN A 376 24.26 -0.37 9.34
N PRO A 377 25.08 0.10 10.31
CA PRO A 377 25.15 1.51 10.69
C PRO A 377 25.57 2.44 9.54
N LEU A 378 26.28 1.92 8.55
CA LEU A 378 26.73 2.70 7.40
C LEU A 378 25.61 2.90 6.37
N SER A 379 24.53 2.11 6.41
CA SER A 379 23.29 2.22 5.61
C SER A 379 23.42 2.11 4.08
N THR A 380 24.48 2.63 3.45
CA THR A 380 24.69 2.64 1.99
C THR A 380 26.13 2.24 1.61
N ASN A 381 26.30 1.67 0.41
CA ASN A 381 27.62 1.32 -0.12
C ASN A 381 28.53 2.55 -0.31
N GLN A 382 27.92 3.72 -0.55
CA GLN A 382 28.64 4.99 -0.57
C GLN A 382 29.35 5.25 0.75
N ARG A 383 28.61 5.25 1.87
CA ARG A 383 29.19 5.46 3.20
C ARG A 383 30.16 4.36 3.62
N LEU A 384 29.96 3.12 3.15
CA LEU A 384 30.92 2.03 3.36
C LEU A 384 32.23 2.25 2.62
N SER A 385 32.18 2.70 1.37
CA SER A 385 33.37 3.00 0.59
C SER A 385 34.16 4.17 1.18
N GLU A 386 33.47 5.23 1.63
CA GLU A 386 34.08 6.36 2.34
C GLU A 386 34.72 5.92 3.66
N ALA A 387 34.02 5.10 4.44
CA ALA A 387 34.52 4.60 5.72
C ALA A 387 35.78 3.72 5.53
N ARG A 388 35.86 2.91 4.46
CA ARG A 388 37.08 2.13 4.14
C ARG A 388 38.25 3.02 3.77
N ALA A 389 38.00 4.04 2.95
CA ALA A 389 39.02 5.01 2.58
C ALA A 389 39.52 5.80 3.80
N ALA A 390 38.61 6.14 4.71
CA ALA A 390 38.92 6.75 6.00
C ALA A 390 39.79 5.83 6.87
N THR A 391 39.47 4.54 7.01
CA THR A 391 40.28 3.57 7.76
C THR A 391 41.73 3.54 7.25
N ILE A 392 41.94 3.44 5.93
CA ILE A 392 43.30 3.47 5.35
C ILE A 392 43.98 4.82 5.59
N SER A 393 43.26 5.92 5.44
CA SER A 393 43.79 7.27 5.67
C SER A 393 44.22 7.48 7.11
N GLU A 394 43.42 7.03 8.08
CA GLU A 394 43.76 7.07 9.50
C GLU A 394 45.01 6.23 9.80
N MET A 395 45.14 5.05 9.20
CA MET A 395 46.36 4.25 9.35
C MET A 395 47.59 4.92 8.73
N LEU A 396 47.46 5.61 7.59
CA LEU A 396 48.57 6.38 7.01
C LEU A 396 48.98 7.54 7.95
N VAL A 397 48.01 8.24 8.54
CA VAL A 397 48.27 9.30 9.53
C VAL A 397 48.93 8.75 10.80
N GLN A 398 48.44 7.61 11.31
CA GLN A 398 49.04 6.93 12.47
C GLN A 398 50.50 6.50 12.21
N ASN A 399 50.83 6.18 10.95
CA ASN A 399 52.20 5.88 10.51
C ASN A 399 53.01 7.14 10.14
N GLY A 400 52.51 8.34 10.44
CA GLY A 400 53.26 9.60 10.38
C GLY A 400 53.01 10.48 9.15
N VAL A 401 52.16 10.06 8.20
CA VAL A 401 51.86 10.90 7.02
C VAL A 401 51.03 12.13 7.45
N PRO A 402 51.41 13.36 7.07
CA PRO A 402 50.69 14.56 7.48
C PRO A 402 49.22 14.55 7.03
N GLN A 403 48.30 14.75 7.98
CA GLN A 403 46.85 14.72 7.72
C GLN A 403 46.41 15.75 6.66
N ASN A 404 47.08 16.90 6.57
CA ASN A 404 46.78 17.94 5.59
C ASN A 404 47.10 17.54 4.14
N ARG A 405 47.91 16.48 3.93
CA ARG A 405 48.21 15.94 2.59
C ARG A 405 47.26 14.83 2.18
N ILE A 406 46.48 14.26 3.11
CA ILE A 406 45.60 13.13 2.84
C ILE A 406 44.16 13.61 2.65
N ARG A 407 43.56 13.20 1.55
CA ARG A 407 42.12 13.28 1.29
C ARG A 407 41.58 11.87 1.10
N PHE A 408 40.32 11.66 1.44
CA PHE A 408 39.67 10.38 1.18
C PHE A 408 38.30 10.60 0.53
N GLU A 409 37.93 9.69 -0.35
CA GLU A 409 36.61 9.65 -0.99
C GLU A 409 36.15 8.20 -1.19
N GLY A 410 34.83 8.01 -1.30
CA GLY A 410 34.24 6.71 -1.61
C GLY A 410 33.56 6.73 -2.97
N ARG A 411 33.74 5.64 -3.73
CA ARG A 411 33.17 5.44 -5.06
C ARG A 411 32.14 4.32 -5.13
N ALA A 412 31.70 3.79 -3.99
CA ALA A 412 30.77 2.66 -3.91
C ALA A 412 31.16 1.55 -4.91
N ALA A 413 30.20 1.05 -5.68
CA ALA A 413 30.38 0.00 -6.69
C ALA A 413 30.46 0.55 -8.14
N THR A 414 30.83 1.81 -8.35
CA THR A 414 30.73 2.44 -9.69
C THR A 414 31.74 1.93 -10.71
N ASP A 415 32.89 1.43 -10.24
CA ASP A 415 34.02 1.02 -11.09
C ASP A 415 34.52 -0.38 -10.69
N PRO A 416 33.78 -1.46 -11.05
CA PRO A 416 34.18 -2.83 -10.75
C PRO A 416 35.39 -3.25 -11.61
N VAL A 417 36.37 -3.92 -11.00
CA VAL A 417 37.60 -4.43 -11.66
C VAL A 417 37.54 -5.94 -11.87
N ALA A 418 36.63 -6.63 -11.19
CA ALA A 418 36.38 -8.06 -11.35
C ALA A 418 34.87 -8.37 -11.33
N ASP A 419 34.52 -9.60 -11.69
CA ASP A 419 33.13 -10.05 -11.73
C ASP A 419 32.52 -10.19 -10.32
N ASP A 420 31.51 -9.38 -10.02
CA ASP A 420 30.77 -9.39 -8.76
C ASP A 420 29.93 -10.67 -8.53
N SER A 421 29.73 -11.50 -9.56
CA SER A 421 29.02 -12.77 -9.40
C SER A 421 29.80 -13.75 -8.52
N THR A 422 31.14 -13.69 -8.54
CA THR A 422 32.02 -14.61 -7.82
C THR A 422 32.48 -14.04 -6.48
N ARG A 423 32.71 -14.91 -5.48
CA ARG A 423 33.23 -14.47 -4.16
C ARG A 423 34.60 -13.79 -4.30
N ALA A 424 35.49 -14.36 -5.12
CA ALA A 424 36.81 -13.83 -5.36
C ALA A 424 36.78 -12.47 -6.08
N GLY A 425 35.92 -12.31 -7.10
CA GLY A 425 35.76 -11.04 -7.80
C GLY A 425 35.17 -9.94 -6.93
N ARG A 426 34.17 -10.25 -6.07
CA ARG A 426 33.70 -9.29 -5.07
C ARG A 426 34.83 -8.86 -4.11
N ALA A 427 35.72 -9.77 -3.71
CA ALA A 427 36.86 -9.43 -2.86
C ALA A 427 37.83 -8.46 -3.53
N LEU A 428 38.09 -8.63 -4.83
CA LEU A 428 38.88 -7.69 -5.62
C LEU A 428 38.19 -6.33 -5.81
N ASN A 429 36.85 -6.29 -5.86
CA ASN A 429 36.10 -5.03 -5.94
C ASN A 429 36.05 -4.28 -4.58
N ARG A 430 36.25 -4.98 -3.46
CA ARG A 430 36.46 -4.37 -2.13
C ARG A 430 37.91 -3.85 -1.96
N ARG A 431 38.35 -3.01 -2.89
CA ARG A 431 39.70 -2.44 -2.97
C ARG A 431 39.78 -1.00 -2.47
N VAL A 432 41.02 -0.55 -2.27
CA VAL A 432 41.34 0.86 -2.02
C VAL A 432 42.42 1.31 -3.00
N GLU A 433 42.22 2.46 -3.63
CA GLU A 433 43.20 3.10 -4.50
C GLU A 433 43.86 4.27 -3.76
N VAL A 434 45.18 4.36 -3.78
CA VAL A 434 45.95 5.47 -3.21
C VAL A 434 46.58 6.21 -4.37
N LEU A 435 46.07 7.41 -4.63
CA LEU A 435 46.55 8.31 -5.67
C LEU A 435 47.56 9.26 -5.05
N VAL A 436 48.80 9.21 -5.53
CA VAL A 436 49.92 10.01 -5.05
C VAL A 436 50.31 11.00 -6.14
N GLU A 437 50.08 12.29 -5.92
CA GLU A 437 50.52 13.34 -6.85
C GLU A 437 52.04 13.48 -6.80
N LYS A 438 52.68 13.60 -7.96
CA LYS A 438 54.10 13.90 -8.06
C LYS A 438 54.31 15.41 -8.13
N ARG A 439 55.22 15.91 -7.31
CA ARG A 439 55.78 17.25 -7.43
C ARG A 439 57.02 17.15 -8.31
N LEU A 440 56.82 17.47 -9.59
CA LEU A 440 57.90 17.61 -10.58
C LEU A 440 58.55 18.97 -10.48
#